data_AF-A0A1A9G4G5-F1
#
_entry.id   AF-A0A1A9G4G5-F1
#
_cell.length_a   1.000
_cell.length_b   1.000
_cell.length_c   1.000
_cell.angle_alpha   90.00
_cell.angle_beta   90.00
_cell.angle_gamma   90.00
#
_symmetry.space_group_name_H-M   'P 1'
#
loop_
_entity.id
_entity.type
_entity.pdbx_description
1 polymer ?
#
loop_
_entity_poly.entity_id
_entity_poly.type
_entity_poly.pdbx_seq_one_letter_code
_entity_poly.pdbx_strand_id
1 'polypeptide(L)' 'MTEKNAAITQIIKAMQRDAEDVMNQIDLAAGDIGEGRRNGAVGALAALDMSLERRSIYRRTIASSI' A
#
# COMPACT_ATOMS: atom_id res chain seq x y z
N MET A 1 -6.98 0.49 27.31
CA MET A 1 -6.60 1.00 25.98
C MET A 1 -7.57 2.13 25.65
N THR A 2 -7.10 3.35 25.37
CA THR A 2 -8.00 4.44 24.95
C THR A 2 -8.51 4.18 23.52
N GLU A 3 -9.70 4.66 23.17
CA GLU A 3 -10.29 4.50 21.83
C GLU A 3 -9.34 5.03 20.73
N LYS A 4 -8.63 6.12 21.02
CA LYS A 4 -7.58 6.69 20.17
C LYS A 4 -6.44 5.71 19.90
N ASN A 5 -5.93 5.02 20.91
CA ASN A 5 -4.86 4.03 20.75
C ASN A 5 -5.34 2.82 19.92
N ALA A 6 -6.61 2.43 20.09
CA ALA A 6 -7.22 1.38 19.27
C ALA A 6 -7.31 1.81 17.80
N ALA A 7 -7.76 3.05 17.52
CA ALA A 7 -7.84 3.60 16.17
C ALA A 7 -6.46 3.68 15.49
N ILE A 8 -5.44 4.19 16.18
CA ILE A 8 -4.06 4.25 15.67
C ILE A 8 -3.53 2.84 15.36
N THR A 9 -3.81 1.86 16.24
CA THR A 9 -3.41 0.47 16.01
C THR A 9 -4.04 -0.10 14.74
N GLN A 10 -5.31 0.20 14.45
CA GLN A 10 -5.96 -0.25 13.21
C GLN A 10 -5.36 0.42 11.98
N ILE A 11 -5.03 1.71 12.05
CA ILE A 11 -4.38 2.42 10.93
C ILE A 11 -3.00 1.80 10.65
N ILE A 12 -2.21 1.49 11.68
CA ILE A 12 -0.90 0.84 11.51
C ILE A 12 -1.05 -0.52 10.82
N LYS A 13 -2.04 -1.33 11.22
CA LYS A 13 -2.32 -2.62 10.57
C LYS A 13 -2.71 -2.46 9.10
N ALA A 14 -3.55 -1.47 8.80
CA ALA A 14 -3.92 -1.16 7.41
C ALA A 14 -2.69 -0.74 6.58
N MET A 15 -1.80 0.08 7.15
CA MET A 15 -0.54 0.47 6.49
C MET A 15 0.38 -0.72 6.21
N GLN A 16 0.45 -1.69 7.13
CA GLN A 16 1.25 -2.91 6.93
C GLN A 16 0.71 -3.77 5.79
N ARG A 17 -0.62 -3.94 5.73
CA ARG A 17 -1.27 -4.67 4.63
C ARG A 17 -1.07 -3.99 3.29
N ASP A 18 -1.25 -2.66 3.23
CA ASP A 18 -0.99 -1.91 2.00
C ASP A 18 0.48 -2.00 1.57
N ALA A 19 1.42 -2.11 2.51
CA ALA A 19 2.84 -2.31 2.18
C ALA A 19 3.10 -3.70 1.59
N GLU A 20 2.47 -4.74 2.13
CA GLU A 20 2.51 -6.10 1.58
C GLU A 20 1.93 -6.14 0.15
N ASP A 21 0.77 -5.53 -0.06
CA ASP A 21 0.14 -5.44 -1.38
C ASP A 21 1.05 -4.72 -2.39
N VAL A 22 1.73 -3.65 -1.97
CA VAL A 22 2.69 -2.94 -2.82
C VAL A 22 3.86 -3.83 -3.22
N MET A 23 4.43 -4.58 -2.27
CA MET A 23 5.55 -5.49 -2.58
C MET A 23 5.11 -6.61 -3.53
N ASN A 24 3.92 -7.19 -3.31
CA ASN A 24 3.38 -8.24 -4.17
C ASN A 24 3.19 -7.77 -5.62
N GLN A 25 2.70 -6.54 -5.84
CA GLN A 25 2.55 -5.99 -7.20
C GLN A 25 3.90 -5.65 -7.85
N ILE A 26 4.89 -5.21 -7.08
CA ILE A 26 6.25 -4.99 -7.59
C ILE A 26 6.87 -6.32 -8.04
N ASP A 27 6.73 -7.38 -7.25
CA ASP A 27 7.22 -8.71 -7.60
C ASP A 27 6.53 -9.25 -8.86
N LEU A 28 5.21 -9.06 -8.97
CA LEU A 28 4.46 -9.40 -10.17
C LEU A 28 4.97 -8.64 -11.40
N ALA A 29 5.16 -7.32 -11.26
CA ALA A 29 5.68 -6.48 -12.34
C ALA A 29 7.11 -6.88 -12.75
N ALA A 30 7.96 -7.24 -11.78
CA ALA A 30 9.31 -7.71 -12.03
C ALA A 30 9.30 -9.06 -12.79
N GLY A 31 8.41 -9.98 -12.42
CA GLY A 31 8.19 -11.23 -13.16
C GLY A 31 7.76 -10.98 -14.61
N ASP A 32 6.75 -10.13 -14.80
CA ASP A 32 6.26 -9.75 -16.13
C ASP A 32 7.34 -9.08 -16.99
N ILE A 33 8.21 -8.25 -16.40
CA ILE A 33 9.37 -7.67 -17.11
C ILE A 33 10.35 -8.77 -17.53
N GLY A 34 10.68 -9.69 -16.63
CA GLY A 34 11.59 -10.81 -16.90
C GLY A 34 11.12 -11.70 -18.04
N GLU A 35 9.81 -11.82 -18.22
CA GLU A 35 9.17 -12.64 -19.27
C GLU A 35 8.79 -11.82 -20.53
N GLY A 36 9.16 -10.53 -20.58
CA GLY A 36 8.88 -9.66 -21.73
C GLY A 36 7.43 -9.18 -21.85
N ARG A 37 6.58 -9.44 -20.85
CA ARG A 37 5.17 -9.03 -20.78
C ARG A 37 5.02 -7.61 -20.26
N ARG A 38 5.50 -6.63 -21.03
CA ARG A 38 5.50 -5.20 -20.64
C ARG A 38 4.13 -4.67 -20.21
N ASN A 39 3.06 -5.08 -20.89
CA ASN A 39 1.71 -4.64 -20.53
C ASN A 39 1.23 -5.24 -19.19
N GLY A 40 1.65 -6.46 -18.86
CA GLY A 40 1.39 -7.06 -17.55
C GLY A 40 2.06 -6.26 -16.44
N ALA A 41 3.34 -5.92 -16.63
CA ALA A 41 4.09 -5.11 -15.69
C ALA A 41 3.47 -3.73 -15.46
N VAL A 42 3.01 -3.06 -16.53
CA VAL A 42 2.29 -1.78 -16.42
C VAL A 42 0.98 -1.96 -15.66
N GLY A 43 0.23 -3.02 -15.94
CA GLY A 43 -1.03 -3.32 -15.23
C GLY A 43 -0.82 -3.55 -13.73
N ALA A 44 0.20 -4.32 -13.36
CA ALA A 44 0.57 -4.58 -11.96
C ALA A 44 0.95 -3.28 -11.22
N LEU A 45 1.73 -2.40 -11.85
CA LEU A 45 2.10 -1.11 -11.26
C LEU A 45 0.94 -0.12 -11.20
N ALA A 46 0.04 -0.11 -12.18
CA ALA A 46 -1.13 0.79 -12.19
C ALA A 46 -2.08 0.49 -11.02
N ALA A 47 -2.15 -0.76 -10.56
CA ALA A 47 -2.94 -1.12 -9.37
C ALA A 47 -2.42 -0.47 -8.07
N LEU A 48 -1.19 0.08 -8.06
CA LEU A 48 -0.60 0.69 -6.88
C LEU A 48 -1.13 2.09 -6.57
N ASP A 49 -1.70 2.81 -7.54
CA ASP A 49 -2.12 4.21 -7.37
C ASP A 49 -3.08 4.36 -6.17
N MET A 50 -4.08 3.49 -6.09
CA MET A 50 -5.04 3.49 -4.99
C MET A 50 -4.39 3.19 -3.63
N SER A 51 -3.45 2.26 -3.58
CA SER A 51 -2.76 1.88 -2.33
C SER A 51 -1.83 3.01 -1.85
N LEU A 52 -1.17 3.70 -2.77
CA LEU A 52 -0.32 4.86 -2.45
C LEU A 52 -1.16 6.05 -1.95
N GLU A 53 -2.32 6.29 -2.55
CA GLU A 53 -3.25 7.32 -2.12
C GLU A 53 -3.80 7.05 -0.70
N ARG A 54 -4.23 5.80 -0.42
CA ARG A 54 -4.68 5.40 0.94
C ARG A 54 -3.58 5.61 2.00
N ARG A 55 -2.34 5.25 1.68
CA ARG A 55 -1.20 5.46 2.61
C ARG A 55 -0.95 6.95 2.91
N SER A 56 -1.16 7.83 1.93
CA SER A 56 -1.08 9.28 2.13
C SER A 56 -2.15 9.76 3.13
N ILE A 57 -3.38 9.24 3.02
CA ILE A 57 -4.47 9.53 3.95
C ILE A 57 -4.11 9.05 5.36
N TYR A 58 -3.67 7.79 5.52
CA TYR A 58 -3.26 7.24 6.82
C TYR A 58 -2.18 8.09 7.51
N ARG A 59 -1.15 8.50 6.75
CA ARG A 59 -0.10 9.37 7.26
C ARG A 59 -0.66 10.70 7.78
N ARG A 60 -1.59 11.32 7.03
CA ARG A 60 -2.23 12.59 7.43
C ARG A 60 -3.06 12.42 8.70
N THR A 61 -3.86 11.35 8.78
CA THR A 61 -4.70 11.05 9.95
C THR A 61 -3.88 10.80 11.21
N ILE A 62 -2.76 10.08 11.10
CA ILE A 62 -1.85 9.89 12.25
C ILE A 62 -1.21 11.22 12.64
N ALA A 63 -0.69 11.98 11.67
CA ALA A 63 -0.01 13.25 11.94
C ALA A 63 -0.93 14.31 12.59
N SER A 64 -2.22 14.34 12.24
CA SER A 64 -3.20 15.23 12.87
C SER A 64 -3.67 14.74 14.25
N SER A 65 -3.31 13.51 14.63
CA SER A 65 -3.73 12.88 15.89
C SER A 65 -2.64 12.91 16.97
N ILE A 66 -1.43 13.40 16.68
CA ILE A 66 -0.32 13.54 17.64
C ILE A 66 -0.20 15.01 18.02
#